data_AF-Q7VJV2-F1
#
_entry.id   AF-Q7VJV2-F1
#
_cell.length_a   1.000
_cell.length_b   1.000
_cell.length_c   1.000
_cell.angle_alpha   90.00
_cell.angle_beta   90.00
_cell.angle_gamma   90.00
#
_symmetry.space_group_name_H-M   'P 1'
#
loop_
_entity.id
_entity.type
_entity.pdbx_description
1 polymer ?
#
loop_
_entity_poly.entity_id
_entity_poly.type
_entity_poly.pdbx_seq_one_letter_code
_entity_poly.pdbx_strand_id
1 'polypeptide(L)'
;MKLDTTMAMTNYHTAQFEQNSKIKKIQLDKNTEDAQLKEQTDNFEALLLKIMLQDAIKNDDTLYPKQAGSDIYHSMYIDQLSQELSGNFGYSELLFNFLKEQQSATKINVSKNLAQRGQQSFYGKSK
;
A
#
# COMPACT_ATOMS: atom_id res chain seq x y z
N MET A 1 -24.96 -47.29 -25.88
CA MET A 1 -25.33 -45.87 -25.65
C MET A 1 -24.02 -45.10 -25.48
N LYS A 2 -23.70 -44.14 -26.36
CA LYS A 2 -22.49 -43.30 -26.21
C LYS A 2 -22.88 -42.07 -25.40
N LEU A 3 -22.20 -41.81 -24.29
CA LEU A 3 -22.41 -40.64 -23.44
C LEU A 3 -21.59 -39.48 -24.01
N ASP A 4 -22.25 -38.43 -24.49
CA ASP A 4 -21.58 -37.20 -24.93
C ASP A 4 -21.14 -36.39 -23.70
N THR A 5 -19.85 -36.44 -23.39
CA THR A 5 -19.21 -35.74 -22.25
C THR A 5 -18.64 -34.37 -22.62
N THR A 6 -18.70 -34.00 -23.89
CA THR A 6 -18.11 -32.77 -24.45
C THR A 6 -18.59 -31.51 -23.74
N MET A 7 -19.90 -31.39 -23.50
CA MET A 7 -20.49 -30.22 -22.82
C MET A 7 -20.02 -30.08 -21.36
N ALA A 8 -19.88 -31.19 -20.63
CA ALA A 8 -19.38 -31.18 -19.26
C ALA A 8 -17.90 -30.78 -19.19
N MET A 9 -17.09 -31.28 -20.12
CA MET A 9 -15.67 -30.92 -20.23
C MET A 9 -15.47 -29.44 -20.59
N THR A 10 -16.26 -28.91 -21.53
CA THR A 10 -16.23 -27.49 -21.91
C THR A 10 -16.61 -26.60 -20.73
N ASN A 11 -17.69 -26.91 -20.02
CA ASN A 11 -18.12 -26.12 -18.86
C ASN A 11 -17.08 -26.13 -17.73
N TYR A 12 -16.42 -27.27 -17.49
CA TYR A 12 -15.33 -27.35 -16.53
C TYR A 12 -14.15 -26.46 -16.95
N HIS A 13 -13.74 -26.50 -18.22
CA HIS A 13 -12.64 -25.65 -18.72
C HIS A 13 -12.98 -24.16 -18.62
N THR A 14 -14.21 -23.75 -18.96
CA THR A 14 -14.68 -22.37 -18.82
C THR A 14 -14.65 -21.92 -17.37
N ALA A 15 -15.14 -22.73 -16.43
CA ALA A 15 -15.09 -22.40 -15.00
C ALA A 15 -13.65 -22.26 -14.48
N GLN A 16 -12.73 -23.13 -14.92
CA GLN A 16 -11.31 -23.04 -14.55
C GLN A 16 -10.66 -21.77 -15.11
N PHE A 17 -11.01 -21.38 -16.34
CA PHE A 17 -10.53 -20.14 -16.95
C PHE A 17 -11.05 -18.90 -16.24
N GLU A 18 -12.34 -18.87 -15.87
CA GLU A 18 -12.95 -17.77 -15.10
C GLU A 18 -12.35 -17.61 -13.70
N GLN A 19 -12.00 -18.71 -13.03
CA GLN A 19 -11.31 -18.65 -11.74
C GLN A 19 -9.89 -18.10 -11.90
N ASN A 20 -9.15 -18.57 -12.90
CA ASN A 20 -7.79 -18.11 -13.17
C ASN A 20 -7.74 -16.62 -13.55
N SER A 21 -8.72 -16.11 -14.31
CA SER A 21 -8.79 -14.69 -14.67
C SER A 21 -9.12 -13.80 -13.47
N LYS A 22 -10.02 -14.24 -12.58
CA LYS A 22 -10.30 -13.54 -11.31
C LYS A 22 -9.06 -13.49 -10.40
N ILE A 23 -8.34 -14.60 -10.26
CA ILE A 23 -7.11 -14.66 -9.45
C ILE A 23 -6.05 -13.69 -10.00
N LYS A 24 -5.84 -13.68 -11.33
CA LYS A 24 -4.91 -12.74 -11.98
C LYS A 24 -5.30 -11.29 -11.73
N LYS A 25 -6.59 -10.95 -11.85
CA LYS A 25 -7.07 -9.58 -11.59
C LYS A 25 -6.80 -9.15 -10.16
N ILE A 26 -7.13 -10.01 -9.18
CA ILE A 26 -6.88 -9.73 -7.75
C ILE A 26 -5.38 -9.52 -7.46
N GLN A 27 -4.49 -10.26 -8.12
CA GLN A 27 -3.04 -10.06 -7.97
C GLN A 27 -2.58 -8.74 -8.59
N LEU A 28 -3.13 -8.37 -9.75
CA LEU A 28 -2.83 -7.11 -10.40
C LEU A 28 -3.26 -5.92 -9.53
N ASP A 29 -4.50 -5.97 -9.01
CA ASP A 29 -5.06 -4.93 -8.15
C ASP A 29 -4.23 -4.76 -6.86
N LYS A 30 -3.78 -5.86 -6.26
CA LYS A 30 -2.87 -5.82 -5.09
C LYS A 30 -1.52 -5.18 -5.41
N ASN A 31 -0.94 -5.50 -6.56
CA ASN A 31 0.33 -4.90 -6.96
C ASN A 31 0.18 -3.39 -7.20
N THR A 32 -0.95 -2.94 -7.75
CA THR A 32 -1.21 -1.50 -7.92
C THR A 32 -1.44 -0.79 -6.58
N GLU A 33 -2.19 -1.41 -5.66
CA GLU A 33 -2.38 -0.87 -4.30
C GLU A 33 -1.05 -0.78 -3.53
N ASP A 34 -0.21 -1.79 -3.64
CA ASP A 34 1.09 -1.83 -2.95
C ASP A 34 2.06 -0.79 -3.52
N ALA A 35 2.07 -0.58 -4.84
CA ALA A 35 2.87 0.47 -5.47
C ALA A 35 2.43 1.87 -5.02
N GLN A 36 1.11 2.12 -5.00
CA GLN A 36 0.56 3.40 -4.52
C GLN A 36 0.86 3.61 -3.03
N LEU A 37 0.72 2.57 -2.21
CA LEU A 37 1.04 2.65 -0.79
C LEU A 37 2.53 2.96 -0.58
N LYS A 38 3.42 2.34 -1.35
CA LYS A 38 4.86 2.61 -1.29
C LYS A 38 5.18 4.06 -1.66
N GLU A 39 4.61 4.56 -2.75
CA GLU A 39 4.75 5.96 -3.16
C GLU A 39 4.30 6.93 -2.07
N GLN A 40 3.17 6.66 -1.40
CA GLN A 40 2.70 7.50 -0.30
C GLN A 40 3.63 7.46 0.92
N THR A 41 4.19 6.29 1.25
CA THR A 41 5.16 6.18 2.35
C THR A 41 6.49 6.83 2.03
N ASP A 42 6.93 6.83 0.78
CA ASP A 42 8.10 7.58 0.33
C ASP A 42 7.81 9.09 0.44
N ASN A 43 6.67 9.58 -0.06
CA ASN A 43 6.29 10.99 0.09
C ASN A 43 6.23 11.46 1.55
N PHE A 44 5.80 10.59 2.47
CA PHE A 44 5.84 10.87 3.90
C PHE A 44 7.27 11.00 4.44
N GLU A 45 8.17 10.10 4.04
CA GLU A 45 9.58 10.17 4.41
C GLU A 45 10.23 11.46 3.89
N ALA A 46 9.97 11.85 2.64
CA ALA A 46 10.42 13.12 2.08
C ALA A 46 9.97 14.32 2.95
N LEU A 47 8.70 14.34 3.38
CA LEU A 47 8.19 15.41 4.25
C LEU A 47 8.90 15.43 5.61
N LEU A 48 9.11 14.27 6.22
CA LEU A 48 9.83 14.14 7.49
C LEU A 48 11.27 14.65 7.35
N LEU A 49 11.97 14.23 6.28
CA LEU A 49 13.33 14.67 5.98
C LEU A 49 13.39 16.18 5.74
N LYS A 50 12.42 16.74 5.01
CA LYS A 50 12.30 18.19 4.82
C LYS A 50 12.23 18.94 6.15
N ILE A 51 11.39 18.49 7.09
CA ILE A 51 11.27 19.12 8.42
C ILE A 51 12.61 19.03 9.17
N MET A 52 13.27 17.87 9.16
CA MET A 52 14.57 17.69 9.80
C MET A 52 15.66 18.56 9.17
N LEU A 53 15.71 18.64 7.84
CA LEU A 53 16.70 19.41 7.09
C LEU A 53 16.50 20.92 7.25
N GLN A 54 15.26 21.39 7.35
CA GLN A 54 14.96 22.79 7.68
C GLN A 54 15.57 23.19 9.04
N ASP A 55 15.59 22.26 10.00
CA ASP A 55 16.20 22.51 11.30
C ASP A 55 17.73 22.35 11.30
N ALA A 56 18.26 21.39 10.54
CA ALA A 56 19.67 21.07 10.50
C ALA A 56 20.49 22.08 9.66
N ILE A 57 19.95 22.55 8.53
CA ILE A 57 20.63 23.45 7.60
C ILE A 57 20.21 24.89 7.89
N LYS A 58 20.40 25.33 9.14
CA LYS A 58 20.26 26.75 9.49
C LYS A 58 21.52 27.49 9.08
N ASN A 59 21.45 28.21 7.97
CA ASN A 59 22.51 29.13 7.51
C ASN A 59 22.53 30.41 8.36
N ASP A 60 22.53 30.28 9.69
CA ASP A 60 22.42 31.41 10.61
C ASP A 60 23.77 32.17 10.76
N ASP A 61 24.88 31.55 10.37
CA ASP A 61 26.24 32.14 10.38
C ASP A 61 26.76 32.44 8.97
N THR A 62 26.04 33.28 8.22
CA THR A 62 26.58 33.79 6.95
C THR A 62 27.42 35.04 7.18
N LEU A 63 28.70 35.00 6.76
CA LEU A 63 29.61 36.16 6.75
C LEU A 63 29.06 37.39 5.99
N TYR A 64 27.99 37.19 5.20
CA TYR A 64 27.33 38.20 4.39
C TYR A 64 25.83 38.29 4.73
N PRO A 65 25.21 39.49 4.56
CA PRO A 65 23.79 39.65 4.76
C PRO A 65 22.96 38.83 3.75
N LYS A 66 21.82 38.29 4.20
CA LYS A 66 20.87 37.57 3.34
C LYS A 66 20.45 38.44 2.15
N GLN A 67 20.62 37.90 0.94
CA GLN A 67 20.18 38.54 -0.29
C GLN A 67 18.69 38.26 -0.55
N ALA A 68 18.01 39.16 -1.26
CA ALA A 68 16.62 38.94 -1.68
C ALA A 68 16.51 37.64 -2.49
N GLY A 69 15.60 36.75 -2.09
CA GLY A 69 15.39 35.44 -2.74
C GLY A 69 16.27 34.30 -2.22
N SER A 70 17.24 34.57 -1.32
CA SER A 70 18.06 33.51 -0.70
C SER A 70 17.23 32.44 0.02
N ASP A 71 16.16 32.85 0.73
CA ASP A 71 15.25 31.92 1.40
C ASP A 71 14.44 31.06 0.40
N ILE A 72 14.20 31.56 -0.83
CA ILE A 72 13.51 30.80 -1.89
C ILE A 72 14.43 29.69 -2.40
N TYR A 73 15.68 30.02 -2.75
CA TYR A 73 16.64 29.00 -3.20
C TYR A 73 16.94 27.97 -2.11
N HIS A 74 17.01 28.42 -0.87
CA HIS A 74 17.24 27.54 0.27
C HIS A 74 16.09 26.54 0.47
N SER A 75 14.84 27.01 0.42
CA SER A 75 13.68 26.11 0.53
C SER A 75 13.58 25.15 -0.65
N MET A 76 13.82 25.60 -1.88
CA MET A 76 13.89 24.71 -3.05
C MET A 76 15.00 23.65 -2.93
N TYR A 77 16.16 24.04 -2.42
CA TYR A 77 17.29 23.13 -2.19
C TYR A 77 16.92 22.06 -1.17
N ILE A 78 16.34 22.44 -0.03
CA ILE A 78 15.87 21.49 0.97
C ILE A 78 14.80 20.56 0.39
N ASP A 79 13.86 21.11 -0.38
CA ASP A 79 12.78 20.32 -0.99
C ASP A 79 13.35 19.26 -1.92
N GLN A 80 14.25 19.64 -2.83
CA GLN A 80 14.89 18.69 -3.74
C GLN A 80 15.72 17.63 -3.00
N LEU A 81 16.52 18.06 -2.02
CA LEU A 81 17.36 17.18 -1.23
C LEU A 81 16.51 16.18 -0.44
N SER A 82 15.40 16.63 0.14
CA SER A 82 14.48 15.76 0.89
C SER A 82 13.84 14.67 0.02
N GLN A 83 13.49 15.00 -1.23
CA GLN A 83 12.94 14.04 -2.18
C GLN A 83 14.00 13.03 -2.65
N GLU A 84 15.23 13.48 -2.89
CA GLU A 84 16.32 12.61 -3.35
C GLU A 84 16.78 11.62 -2.26
N LEU A 85 16.75 12.05 -1.00
CA LEU A 85 17.08 11.20 0.15
C LEU A 85 15.93 10.24 0.53
N SER A 86 14.71 10.58 0.14
CA SER A 86 13.54 9.74 0.37
C SER A 86 13.63 8.40 -0.37
N GLY A 87 13.07 7.35 0.21
CA GLY A 87 13.14 5.97 -0.25
C GLY A 87 14.41 5.23 0.17
N ASN A 88 15.50 5.95 0.49
CA ASN A 88 16.80 5.37 0.85
C ASN A 88 17.10 5.44 2.36
N PHE A 89 16.39 6.29 3.12
CA PHE A 89 16.65 6.48 4.55
C PHE A 89 16.05 5.35 5.41
N GLY A 90 15.00 4.68 4.92
CA GLY A 90 14.44 3.44 5.47
C GLY A 90 13.21 3.61 6.36
N TYR A 91 12.77 4.85 6.64
CA TYR A 91 11.50 5.10 7.32
C TYR A 91 10.31 4.81 6.43
N SER A 92 10.42 5.04 5.11
CA SER A 92 9.33 4.71 4.19
C SER A 92 9.03 3.21 4.20
N GLU A 93 10.07 2.37 4.14
CA GLU A 93 9.96 0.91 4.18
C GLU A 93 9.41 0.41 5.53
N LEU A 94 9.84 1.03 6.64
CA LEU A 94 9.32 0.70 7.97
C LEU A 94 7.82 1.00 8.06
N LEU A 95 7.40 2.19 7.62
CA LEU A 95 6.00 2.58 7.63
C LEU A 95 5.16 1.71 6.68
N PHE A 96 5.67 1.43 5.48
CA PHE A 96 5.02 0.54 4.51
C PHE A 96 4.73 -0.83 5.12
N ASN A 97 5.76 -1.46 5.70
CA ASN A 97 5.62 -2.79 6.31
C ASN A 97 4.66 -2.78 7.49
N PHE A 98 4.73 -1.74 8.34
CA PHE A 98 3.79 -1.57 9.45
C PHE A 98 2.32 -1.48 8.97
N LEU A 99 2.06 -0.67 7.93
CA LEU A 99 0.71 -0.51 7.38
C LEU A 99 0.21 -1.82 6.74
N LYS A 100 1.08 -2.57 6.07
CA LYS A 100 0.76 -3.90 5.50
C LYS A 100 0.44 -4.93 6.57
N GLU A 101 1.17 -4.92 7.67
CA GLU A 101 0.92 -5.78 8.83
C GLU A 101 -0.45 -5.47 9.44
N GLN A 102 -0.75 -4.18 9.67
CA GLN A 102 -2.04 -3.73 10.21
C GLN A 102 -3.22 -4.08 9.29
N GLN A 103 -3.07 -3.90 7.99
CA GLN A 103 -4.08 -4.28 7.01
C GLN A 103 -4.36 -5.79 7.06
N SER A 104 -3.31 -6.60 7.23
CA SER A 104 -3.42 -8.07 7.32
C SER A 104 -4.07 -8.51 8.63
N ALA A 105 -3.67 -7.94 9.76
CA ALA A 105 -4.29 -8.20 11.06
C ALA A 105 -5.78 -7.86 11.06
N THR A 106 -6.15 -6.73 10.44
CA THR A 106 -7.55 -6.31 10.29
C THR A 106 -8.35 -7.31 9.46
N LYS A 107 -7.83 -7.76 8.32
CA LYS A 107 -8.47 -8.78 7.46
C LYS A 107 -8.75 -10.08 8.23
N ILE A 108 -7.78 -10.55 9.02
CA ILE A 108 -7.92 -11.75 9.86
C ILE A 108 -9.08 -11.61 10.86
N ASN A 109 -9.17 -10.45 11.52
CA ASN A 109 -10.22 -10.19 12.51
C ASN A 109 -11.61 -10.10 11.87
N VAL A 110 -11.72 -9.48 10.69
CA VAL A 110 -12.99 -9.43 9.93
C VAL A 110 -13.45 -10.84 9.53
N SER A 111 -12.55 -11.67 8.98
CA SER A 111 -12.87 -13.04 8.60
C SER A 111 -13.32 -13.92 9.77
N LYS A 112 -12.69 -13.78 10.95
CA LYS A 112 -13.11 -14.49 12.17
C LYS A 112 -14.52 -14.09 12.61
N ASN A 113 -14.86 -12.80 12.55
CA ASN A 113 -16.20 -12.30 12.92
C ASN A 113 -17.29 -12.79 11.95
N LEU A 114 -17.00 -12.85 10.64
CA LEU A 114 -17.93 -13.40 9.64
C LEU A 114 -18.16 -14.90 9.83
N ALA A 115 -17.11 -15.67 10.12
CA ALA A 115 -17.21 -17.11 10.38
C ALA A 115 -18.03 -17.42 11.64
N GLN A 116 -17.92 -16.61 12.70
CA GLN A 116 -18.71 -16.78 13.93
C GLN A 116 -20.19 -16.43 13.75
N ARG A 117 -20.52 -15.44 12.90
CA ARG A 117 -21.92 -15.10 12.56
C ARG A 117 -22.61 -16.16 11.72
N GLY A 118 -21.89 -16.85 10.84
CA GLY A 118 -22.43 -17.94 10.02
C GLY A 118 -22.80 -19.21 10.81
N GLN A 119 -22.27 -19.40 12.02
CA GLN A 119 -22.55 -20.58 12.85
C GLN A 119 -23.77 -20.43 13.78
N GLN A 120 -24.33 -19.23 13.96
CA GLN A 120 -25.46 -19.00 14.88
C GLN A 120 -26.86 -19.11 14.25
N SER A 121 -27.01 -19.39 12.96
CA SER A 121 -28.33 -19.60 12.34
C SER A 121 -28.31 -20.75 11.34
N PHE A 122 -28.36 -22.00 11.85
CA PHE A 122 -28.69 -23.14 10.98
C PHE A 122 -29.47 -24.29 11.63
N TYR A 123 -29.76 -24.26 12.93
CA TYR A 123 -30.65 -25.25 13.53
C TYR A 123 -31.74 -24.58 14.38
N GLY A 124 -32.69 -23.96 13.66
CA GLY A 124 -34.02 -23.70 14.18
C GLY A 124 -34.75 -25.04 14.35
N LYS A 125 -34.90 -25.43 15.62
CA LYS A 125 -35.46 -26.69 16.09
C LYS A 125 -36.81 -27.02 15.45
N SER A 126 -36.89 -28.16 14.78
CA SER A 126 -38.13 -28.93 14.66
C SER A 126 -38.37 -29.66 15.99
N LYS A 127 -39.30 -29.15 16.79
CA LYS A 127 -40.05 -29.95 17.74
C LYS A 127 -41.52 -29.61 17.58
#